data_AF-A0A7W0MSS0-F1
#
_entry.id   AF-A0A7W0MSS0-F1
#
_cell.length_a   1.000
_cell.length_b   1.000
_cell.length_c   1.000
_cell.angle_alpha   90.00
_cell.angle_beta   90.00
_cell.angle_gamma   90.00
#
_symmetry.space_group_name_H-M   'P 1'
#
loop_
_entity.id
_entity.type
_entity.pdbx_description
1 polymer ?
#
loop_
_entity_poly.entity_id
_entity_poly.type
_entity_poly.pdbx_seq_one_letter_code
_entity_poly.pdbx_strand_id
1 'polypeptide(L)'
;MSEALQPDFEQLLRRALSPVDPPDDLRARVESTLQELTDVAVDELEAWEIGAMRDPRNWPTLARPVAAAAIGVTAGTALVA
;
A
#
# COMPACT_ATOMS: atom_id res chain seq x y z
N MET A 1 -28.08 35.67 -4.48
CA MET A 1 -28.48 34.45 -3.74
C MET A 1 -27.34 33.48 -3.46
N SER A 2 -26.20 33.56 -4.15
CA SER A 2 -25.07 32.61 -3.96
C SER A 2 -24.12 32.96 -2.81
N GLU A 3 -24.01 34.24 -2.43
CA GLU A 3 -23.02 34.72 -1.45
C GLU A 3 -23.38 34.41 0.01
N ALA A 4 -24.67 34.22 0.32
CA ALA A 4 -25.14 33.82 1.64
C ALA A 4 -24.95 32.31 1.94
N LEU A 5 -24.81 31.48 0.89
CA LEU A 5 -24.58 30.03 1.00
C LEU A 5 -23.09 29.66 1.14
N GLN A 6 -22.19 30.47 0.58
CA GLN A 6 -20.74 30.25 0.66
C GLN A 6 -20.17 30.17 2.08
N PRO A 7 -20.47 31.11 3.01
CA PRO A 7 -19.89 31.08 4.36
C PRO A 7 -20.40 29.91 5.21
N ASP A 8 -21.58 29.36 4.89
CA ASP A 8 -22.17 28.21 5.57
C ASP A 8 -21.60 26.88 5.01
N PHE A 9 -21.47 26.80 3.68
CA PHE A 9 -20.88 25.63 3.01
C PHE A 9 -19.39 25.44 3.35
N GLU A 10 -18.61 26.52 3.36
CA GLU A 10 -17.19 26.43 3.72
C GLU A 10 -16.98 26.04 5.20
N GLN A 11 -17.87 26.49 6.09
CA GLN A 11 -17.90 26.05 7.48
C GLN A 11 -18.23 24.56 7.60
N LEU A 12 -19.20 24.06 6.83
CA LEU A 12 -19.55 22.64 6.79
C LEU A 12 -18.37 21.79 6.32
N LEU A 13 -17.67 22.21 5.25
CA LEU A 13 -16.48 21.51 4.77
C LEU A 13 -15.35 21.51 5.80
N ARG A 14 -15.11 22.63 6.49
CA ARG A 14 -14.07 22.73 7.52
C ARG A 14 -14.35 21.83 8.73
N ARG A 15 -15.63 21.60 9.03
CA ARG A 15 -16.07 20.64 10.05
C ARG A 15 -15.94 19.19 9.58
N ALA A 16 -16.39 18.91 8.36
CA ALA A 16 -16.34 17.58 7.77
C ALA A 16 -14.91 17.09 7.53
N LEU A 17 -14.01 18.01 7.18
CA LEU A 17 -12.58 17.77 6.98
C LEU A 17 -11.76 18.13 8.22
N SER A 18 -12.39 18.28 9.39
CA SER A 18 -11.64 18.47 10.63
C SER A 18 -10.75 17.25 10.85
N PRO A 19 -9.47 17.45 11.25
CA PRO A 19 -8.57 16.34 11.51
C PRO A 19 -9.21 15.38 12.52
N VAL A 20 -9.25 14.11 12.16
CA VAL A 20 -9.70 13.02 13.03
C VAL A 20 -8.47 12.36 13.62
N ASP A 21 -8.50 12.13 14.92
CA ASP A 21 -7.45 11.33 15.56
C ASP A 21 -7.53 9.88 15.05
N PRO A 22 -6.38 9.28 14.68
CA PRO A 22 -6.36 7.89 14.25
C PRO A 22 -6.77 6.96 15.40
N PRO A 23 -7.44 5.83 15.11
CA PRO A 23 -7.69 4.80 16.10
C PRO A 23 -6.40 4.30 16.76
N ASP A 24 -6.45 3.98 18.05
CA ASP A 24 -5.29 3.50 18.82
C ASP A 24 -4.64 2.24 18.20
N ASP A 25 -5.45 1.42 17.52
CA ASP A 25 -5.03 0.16 16.89
C ASP A 25 -4.63 0.30 15.41
N LEU A 26 -4.66 1.51 14.83
CA LEU A 26 -4.40 1.73 13.41
C LEU A 26 -3.04 1.15 12.99
N ARG A 27 -2.00 1.38 13.79
CA ARG A 27 -0.65 0.90 13.52
C ARG A 27 -0.62 -0.63 13.45
N ALA A 28 -1.17 -1.29 14.47
CA ALA A 28 -1.24 -2.75 14.53
C ALA A 28 -2.04 -3.33 13.36
N ARG A 29 -3.13 -2.68 12.96
CA ARG A 29 -3.95 -3.11 11.81
C ARG A 29 -3.23 -2.96 10.48
N VAL A 30 -2.51 -1.85 10.27
CA VAL A 30 -1.72 -1.63 9.06
C VAL A 30 -0.58 -2.65 8.98
N GLU A 31 0.13 -2.87 10.09
CA GLU A 31 1.18 -3.87 10.17
C GLU A 31 0.66 -5.28 9.83
N SER A 32 -0.46 -5.71 10.45
CA SER A 32 -1.11 -6.99 10.13
C SER A 32 -1.48 -7.09 8.65
N THR A 33 -2.12 -6.05 8.10
CA THR A 33 -2.52 -6.04 6.68
C THR A 33 -1.30 -6.13 5.76
N LEU A 34 -0.23 -5.40 6.05
CA LEU A 34 1.00 -5.42 5.24
C LEU A 34 1.72 -6.77 5.35
N GLN A 35 1.72 -7.40 6.53
CA GLN A 35 2.24 -8.75 6.74
C GLN A 35 1.47 -9.76 5.88
N GLU A 36 0.13 -9.76 5.97
CA GLU A 36 -0.74 -10.64 5.18
C GLU A 36 -0.53 -10.46 3.66
N LEU A 37 -0.44 -9.23 3.19
CA LEU A 37 -0.18 -8.94 1.77
C LEU A 37 1.21 -9.39 1.33
N THR A 38 2.21 -9.29 2.21
CA THR A 38 3.58 -9.73 1.93
C THR A 38 3.62 -11.25 1.82
N ASP A 39 2.97 -11.97 2.74
CA ASP A 39 2.91 -13.44 2.72
C ASP A 39 2.26 -13.94 1.42
N VAL A 40 1.13 -13.36 1.01
CA VAL A 40 0.48 -13.69 -0.28
C VAL A 40 1.38 -13.38 -1.47
N ALA A 41 2.09 -12.25 -1.45
CA ALA A 41 2.99 -11.89 -2.54
C ALA A 41 4.22 -12.83 -2.63
N VAL A 42 4.70 -13.36 -1.50
CA VAL A 42 5.78 -14.35 -1.46
C VAL A 42 5.31 -15.66 -2.10
N ASP A 43 4.13 -16.16 -1.71
CA ASP A 43 3.57 -17.40 -2.28
C ASP A 43 3.41 -17.32 -3.81
N GLU A 44 2.90 -16.18 -4.31
CA GLU A 44 2.76 -15.92 -5.75
C GLU A 44 4.12 -15.82 -6.46
N LEU A 45 5.12 -15.23 -5.81
CA LEU A 45 6.47 -15.12 -6.36
C LEU A 45 7.17 -16.48 -6.44
N GLU A 46 7.03 -17.33 -5.41
CA GLU A 46 7.58 -18.69 -5.40
C GLU A 46 6.94 -19.56 -6.49
N ALA A 47 5.61 -19.48 -6.66
CA ALA A 47 4.90 -20.16 -7.74
C ALA A 47 5.39 -19.72 -9.13
N TRP A 48 5.68 -18.42 -9.27
CA TRP A 48 6.20 -17.84 -10.51
C TRP A 48 7.67 -18.22 -10.77
N GLU A 49 8.52 -18.28 -9.73
CA GLU A 49 9.94 -18.66 -9.81
C GLU A 49 10.13 -20.08 -10.37
N ILE A 50 9.32 -21.05 -9.92
CA ILE A 50 9.37 -22.44 -10.41
C ILE A 50 9.07 -22.53 -11.91
N GLY A 51 8.14 -21.70 -12.42
CA GLY A 51 7.83 -21.63 -13.84
C GLY A 51 8.91 -20.90 -14.67
N ALA A 52 9.46 -19.82 -14.13
CA ALA A 52 10.39 -18.94 -14.84
C ALA A 52 11.83 -19.47 -14.88
N MET A 53 12.29 -20.23 -13.89
CA MET A 53 13.63 -20.86 -13.89
C MET A 53 13.76 -21.99 -14.93
N ARG A 54 12.64 -22.52 -15.45
CA ARG A 54 12.61 -23.64 -16.37
C ARG A 54 13.00 -23.27 -17.81
N ASP A 55 12.96 -21.99 -18.19
CA ASP A 55 13.40 -21.50 -19.50
C ASP A 55 14.42 -20.33 -19.36
N PRO A 56 15.68 -20.52 -19.78
CA PRO A 56 16.73 -19.50 -19.69
C PRO A 56 16.47 -18.23 -20.50
N ARG A 57 15.51 -18.24 -21.43
CA ARG A 57 15.12 -17.02 -22.19
C ARG A 57 14.33 -16.02 -21.37
N ASN A 58 13.82 -16.43 -20.21
CA ASN A 58 12.92 -15.62 -19.39
C ASN A 58 13.68 -14.82 -18.31
N TRP A 59 14.97 -15.11 -18.13
CA TRP A 59 15.85 -14.51 -17.13
C TRP A 59 15.99 -12.97 -17.22
N PRO A 60 16.03 -12.33 -18.41
CA PRO A 60 16.11 -10.86 -18.51
C PRO A 60 14.87 -10.15 -17.93
N THR A 61 13.69 -10.76 -18.07
CA THR A 61 12.42 -10.25 -17.54
C THR A 61 12.24 -10.50 -16.04
N LEU A 62 13.08 -11.35 -15.43
CA LEU A 62 13.06 -11.72 -14.01
C LEU A 62 13.50 -10.57 -13.08
N ALA A 63 14.37 -9.68 -13.56
CA ALA A 63 14.91 -8.57 -12.76
C ALA A 63 13.82 -7.56 -12.33
N ARG A 64 12.76 -7.42 -13.11
CA ARG A 64 11.68 -6.45 -12.88
C ARG A 64 10.76 -6.80 -11.71
N PRO A 65 10.23 -8.04 -11.59
CA PRO A 65 9.45 -8.45 -10.42
C PRO A 65 10.31 -8.53 -9.15
N VAL A 66 11.57 -8.98 -9.23
CA VAL A 66 12.48 -8.98 -8.07
C VAL A 66 12.70 -7.57 -7.54
N ALA A 67 12.94 -6.60 -8.43
CA ALA A 67 13.06 -5.19 -8.03
C ALA A 67 11.75 -4.65 -7.43
N ALA A 68 10.60 -5.01 -7.98
CA ALA A 68 9.30 -4.60 -7.44
C ALA A 68 9.06 -5.16 -6.03
N ALA A 69 9.39 -6.43 -5.79
CA ALA A 69 9.30 -7.06 -4.47
C ALA A 69 10.25 -6.37 -3.47
N ALA A 70 11.51 -6.13 -3.85
CA ALA A 70 12.48 -5.45 -2.99
C ALA A 70 12.04 -4.03 -2.62
N ILE A 71 11.51 -3.26 -3.59
CA ILE A 71 10.98 -1.91 -3.34
C ILE A 71 9.74 -1.98 -2.42
N GLY A 72 8.84 -2.93 -2.66
CA GLY A 72 7.65 -3.13 -1.83
C GLY A 72 7.99 -3.42 -0.36
N VAL A 73 8.91 -4.36 -0.11
CA VAL A 73 9.38 -4.71 1.24
C VAL A 73 10.06 -3.52 1.92
N THR A 74 10.89 -2.78 1.19
CA THR A 74 11.58 -1.59 1.73
C THR A 74 10.61 -0.47 2.07
N ALA A 75 9.59 -0.24 1.23
CA ALA A 75 8.57 0.77 1.49
C ALA A 75 7.64 0.36 2.66
N GLY A 76 7.26 -0.91 2.76
CA GLY A 76 6.43 -1.42 3.86
C GLY A 76 7.14 -1.32 5.21
N THR A 77 8.42 -1.70 5.28
CA THR A 77 9.22 -1.57 6.50
C THR A 77 9.39 -0.11 6.94
N ALA A 78 9.61 0.82 6.00
CA ALA A 78 9.70 2.26 6.29
C ALA A 78 8.38 2.89 6.77
N LEU A 79 7.23 2.30 6.44
CA LEU A 79 5.91 2.77 6.90
C LEU A 79 5.60 2.37 8.35
N VAL A 80 6.21 1.29 8.85
CA VAL A 80 5.93 0.72 10.18
C VAL A 80 7.02 1.04 11.22
N ALA A 81 8.25 1.34 10.78
CA ALA A 81 9.36 1.80 11.61
C ALA A 81 9.19 3.26 12.09
#